data_AF-A0A1V6D502-F1
#
_entry.id   AF-A0A1V6D502-F1
#
_cell.length_a   1.000
_cell.length_b   1.000
_cell.length_c   1.000
_cell.angle_alpha   90.00
_cell.angle_beta   90.00
_cell.angle_gamma   90.00
#
_symmetry.space_group_name_H-M   'P 1'
#
loop_
_entity.id
_entity.type
_entity.pdbx_description
1 polymer ?
#
loop_
_entity_poly.entity_id
_entity_poly.type
_entity_poly.pdbx_seq_one_letter_code
_entity_poly.pdbx_strand_id
1 'polypeptide(L)'
;MRMRRGFSLVELLVVVAILSLLLVILTPSLSRAKRLAQDVACLSNQHQIVTAHSTYTTAYQGYHPPSSTDPTQPHWLDLMARYAGGSDDVRFCPAASGYLVSDPDQTTQPQVWGSRRHHWWLNRNTYTVEASRGGSYGANSWLHSTSGWGSPIALHFRHVGEVSQGPLTPVVTDSVWHNGFPRDSDTPSTVEAYGGQPPGGMMGRVAVNRHRGAIHAGFADGSSTRVELIHLWGLVWHRDFRFIPLVEFPWPIDD
;
A
#
# COMPACT_ATOMS: atom_id res chain seq x y z
N MET A 1 23.82 -55.21 35.09
CA MET A 1 22.97 -54.01 35.23
C MET A 1 23.72 -52.81 34.68
N ARG A 2 23.21 -52.17 33.62
CA ARG A 2 23.85 -50.99 33.02
C ARG A 2 23.30 -49.75 33.74
N MET A 3 24.10 -49.09 34.57
CA MET A 3 23.70 -47.86 35.25
C MET A 3 23.34 -46.80 34.21
N ARG A 4 22.06 -46.42 34.14
CA ARG A 4 21.61 -45.29 33.32
C ARG A 4 22.13 -44.01 33.97
N ARG A 5 23.00 -43.27 33.27
CA ARG A 5 23.40 -41.92 33.66
C ARG A 5 22.17 -41.01 33.51
N GLY A 6 21.66 -40.50 34.63
CA GLY A 6 20.59 -39.52 34.66
C GLY A 6 21.14 -38.11 34.50
N PHE A 7 20.36 -37.24 33.87
CA PHE A 7 20.68 -35.81 33.75
C PHE A 7 20.52 -35.14 35.13
N SER A 8 21.50 -34.35 35.56
CA SER A 8 21.41 -33.59 36.80
C SER A 8 20.58 -32.30 36.61
N LEU A 9 19.96 -31.83 37.70
CA LEU A 9 19.19 -30.58 37.71
C LEU A 9 20.07 -29.37 37.33
N VAL A 10 21.34 -29.39 37.75
CA VAL A 10 22.32 -28.33 37.44
C VAL A 10 22.65 -28.31 35.94
N GLU A 11 22.86 -29.47 35.33
CA GLU A 11 23.11 -29.56 33.88
C GLU A 11 21.93 -29.02 33.08
N LEU A 12 20.69 -29.34 33.48
CA LEU A 12 19.50 -28.79 32.83
C LEU A 12 19.41 -27.27 33.01
N LEU A 13 19.71 -26.75 34.20
CA LEU A 13 19.64 -25.32 34.51
C LEU A 13 20.64 -24.49 33.67
N VAL A 14 21.88 -24.97 33.54
CA VAL A 14 22.90 -24.28 32.73
C VAL A 14 22.49 -24.25 31.26
N VAL A 15 21.92 -25.33 30.73
CA VAL A 15 21.47 -25.38 29.34
C VAL A 15 20.35 -24.38 29.06
N VAL A 16 19.32 -24.31 29.92
CA VAL A 16 18.23 -23.34 29.70
C VAL A 16 18.70 -21.90 29.88
N ALA A 17 19.68 -21.64 30.76
CA ALA A 17 20.29 -20.32 30.93
C ALA A 17 21.07 -19.87 29.69
N ILE A 18 21.81 -20.79 29.05
CA ILE A 18 22.51 -20.48 27.80
C ILE A 18 21.51 -20.29 26.64
N LEU A 19 20.48 -21.15 26.53
CA LEU A 19 19.44 -21.01 25.51
C LEU A 19 18.67 -19.68 25.62
N SER A 20 18.32 -19.25 26.84
CA SER A 20 17.62 -17.98 27.05
C SER A 20 18.49 -16.77 26.67
N LEU A 21 19.78 -16.80 27.02
CA LEU A 21 20.73 -15.76 26.61
C LEU A 21 20.84 -15.66 25.08
N LEU A 22 20.95 -16.79 24.39
CA LEU A 22 21.03 -16.83 22.92
C LEU A 22 19.74 -16.27 22.28
N LEU A 23 18.57 -16.62 22.81
CA LEU A 23 17.28 -16.12 22.30
C LEU A 23 17.15 -14.60 22.43
N VAL A 24 17.61 -14.01 23.54
CA VAL A 24 17.56 -12.55 23.74
C VAL A 24 18.39 -11.82 22.67
N ILE A 25 19.57 -12.33 22.32
CA ILE A 25 20.44 -11.71 21.31
C ILE A 25 19.87 -11.88 19.89
N LEU A 26 19.18 -12.99 19.61
CA LEU A 26 18.63 -13.30 18.29
C LEU A 26 17.34 -12.54 17.96
N THR A 27 16.50 -12.28 18.96
CA THR A 27 15.18 -11.65 18.76
C THR A 27 15.21 -10.29 18.04
N PRO A 28 16.05 -9.30 18.43
CA PRO A 28 16.09 -8.01 17.73
C PRO A 28 16.57 -8.14 16.28
N SER A 29 17.55 -9.02 16.05
CA SER A 29 18.12 -9.29 14.72
C SER A 29 17.10 -9.92 13.79
N LEU A 30 16.36 -10.93 14.25
CA LEU A 30 15.30 -11.58 13.48
C LEU A 30 14.15 -10.62 13.17
N SER A 31 13.77 -9.79 14.15
CA SER A 31 12.74 -8.77 13.97
C SER A 31 13.13 -7.76 12.86
N ARG A 32 14.38 -7.31 12.84
CA ARG A 32 14.91 -6.45 11.76
C ARG A 32 14.94 -7.17 10.42
N ALA A 33 15.41 -8.42 10.37
CA ALA A 33 15.45 -9.21 9.14
C ALA A 33 14.05 -9.41 8.54
N LYS A 34 13.06 -9.72 9.38
CA LYS A 34 11.65 -9.83 8.96
C LYS A 34 11.14 -8.53 8.34
N ARG A 35 11.43 -7.37 8.96
CA ARG A 35 11.02 -6.07 8.42
C ARG A 35 11.63 -5.79 7.05
N LEU A 36 12.93 -6.05 6.89
CA LEU A 36 13.59 -5.90 5.59
C LEU A 36 12.99 -6.81 4.52
N ALA A 37 12.67 -8.06 4.88
CA ALA A 37 12.00 -8.98 3.97
C ALA A 37 10.60 -8.50 3.57
N GLN A 38 9.84 -7.93 4.51
CA GLN A 38 8.54 -7.31 4.24
C GLN A 38 8.67 -6.10 3.31
N ASP A 39 9.68 -5.25 3.52
CA ASP A 39 9.93 -4.07 2.68
C ASP A 39 10.29 -4.49 1.24
N VAL A 40 11.19 -5.45 1.06
CA VAL A 40 11.56 -6.01 -0.25
C VAL A 40 10.36 -6.65 -0.94
N ALA A 41 9.53 -7.39 -0.21
CA ALA A 41 8.32 -7.99 -0.76
C ALA A 41 7.29 -6.93 -1.17
N CYS A 42 7.04 -5.89 -0.36
CA CYS A 42 6.12 -4.81 -0.77
C CYS A 42 6.67 -4.05 -2.00
N LEU A 43 7.97 -3.79 -2.10
CA LEU A 43 8.58 -3.21 -3.31
C LEU A 43 8.42 -4.09 -4.55
N SER A 44 8.61 -5.42 -4.40
CA SER A 44 8.37 -6.37 -5.49
C SER A 44 6.91 -6.36 -5.95
N ASN A 45 5.97 -6.27 -5.02
CA ASN A 45 4.55 -6.13 -5.33
C ASN A 45 4.26 -4.83 -6.09
N GLN A 46 4.80 -3.69 -5.64
CA GLN A 46 4.65 -2.41 -6.35
C GLN A 46 5.19 -2.50 -7.78
N HIS A 47 6.38 -3.09 -7.97
CA HIS A 47 6.96 -3.27 -9.30
C HIS A 47 6.06 -4.13 -10.19
N GLN A 48 5.50 -5.23 -9.68
CA GLN A 48 4.59 -6.09 -10.44
C GLN A 48 3.32 -5.34 -10.86
N ILE A 49 2.75 -4.51 -9.98
CA ILE A 49 1.58 -3.67 -10.30
C ILE A 49 1.93 -2.63 -11.36
N VAL A 50 3.06 -1.94 -11.23
CA VAL A 50 3.52 -0.96 -12.23
C VAL A 50 3.77 -1.63 -13.58
N THR A 51 4.36 -2.84 -13.58
CA THR A 51 4.58 -3.62 -14.82
C THR A 51 3.26 -3.98 -15.48
N ALA A 52 2.28 -4.44 -14.69
CA ALA A 52 0.94 -4.73 -15.18
C ALA A 52 0.25 -3.48 -15.75
N HIS A 53 0.43 -2.33 -15.10
CA HIS A 53 -0.09 -1.05 -15.55
C HIS A 53 0.57 -0.59 -16.87
N SER A 54 1.90 -0.70 -16.99
CA SER A 54 2.62 -0.39 -18.24
C SER A 54 2.24 -1.33 -19.38
N THR A 55 1.94 -2.59 -19.06
CA THR A 55 1.44 -3.57 -20.06
C THR A 55 0.04 -3.19 -20.53
N TYR A 56 -0.84 -2.77 -19.61
CA TYR A 56 -2.15 -2.23 -19.95
C TYR A 56 -2.01 -1.01 -20.87
N THR A 57 -1.26 0.01 -20.47
CA THR A 57 -1.15 1.25 -21.27
C THR A 57 -0.59 0.96 -22.66
N THR A 58 0.37 0.04 -22.80
CA THR A 58 0.87 -0.42 -24.11
C THR A 58 -0.25 -1.04 -24.96
N ALA A 59 -1.08 -1.91 -24.38
CA ALA A 59 -2.20 -2.55 -25.08
C ALA A 59 -3.30 -1.54 -25.49
N TYR A 60 -3.45 -0.44 -24.74
CA TYR A 60 -4.47 0.59 -24.96
C TYR A 60 -3.88 1.90 -25.51
N GLN A 61 -2.87 1.82 -26.39
CA GLN A 61 -2.31 2.96 -27.13
C GLN A 61 -1.84 4.12 -26.23
N GLY A 62 -1.29 3.79 -25.06
CA GLY A 62 -0.79 4.74 -24.07
C GLY A 62 -1.87 5.35 -23.17
N TYR A 63 -3.15 5.02 -23.35
CA TYR A 63 -4.19 5.47 -22.43
C TYR A 63 -4.18 4.66 -21.14
N HIS A 64 -4.35 5.37 -20.03
CA HIS A 64 -4.49 4.77 -18.72
C HIS A 64 -5.87 4.15 -18.51
N PRO A 65 -6.02 3.25 -17.52
CA PRO A 65 -7.32 2.72 -17.13
C PRO A 65 -8.35 3.83 -16.87
N PRO A 66 -9.62 3.64 -17.24
CA PRO A 66 -10.66 4.58 -16.89
C PRO A 66 -10.94 4.54 -15.37
N SER A 67 -11.53 5.61 -14.86
CA SER A 67 -11.96 5.68 -13.46
C SER A 67 -13.11 4.71 -13.18
N SER A 68 -13.01 3.96 -12.10
CA SER A 68 -14.02 2.99 -11.64
C SER A 68 -15.23 3.64 -10.95
N THR A 69 -15.73 4.76 -11.47
CA THR A 69 -16.96 5.40 -10.97
C THR A 69 -18.23 4.76 -11.50
N ASP A 70 -18.10 4.05 -12.62
CA ASP A 70 -19.16 3.26 -13.19
C ASP A 70 -18.99 1.81 -12.73
N PRO A 71 -19.94 1.25 -11.96
CA PRO A 71 -19.90 -0.14 -11.54
C PRO A 71 -19.88 -1.13 -12.70
N THR A 72 -20.12 -0.72 -13.95
CA THR A 72 -20.02 -1.59 -15.12
C THR A 72 -18.62 -1.66 -15.72
N GLN A 73 -17.70 -0.78 -15.31
CA GLN A 73 -16.32 -0.78 -15.78
C GLN A 73 -15.43 -1.62 -14.86
N PRO A 74 -14.42 -2.33 -15.41
CA PRO A 74 -13.50 -3.13 -14.62
C PRO A 74 -12.71 -2.22 -13.67
N HIS A 75 -12.63 -2.61 -12.40
CA HIS A 75 -11.84 -1.87 -11.43
C HIS A 75 -10.35 -1.99 -11.78
N TRP A 76 -9.52 -1.01 -11.40
CA TRP A 76 -8.09 -1.04 -11.73
C TRP A 76 -7.41 -2.32 -11.23
N LEU A 77 -7.84 -2.86 -10.08
CA LEU A 77 -7.38 -4.17 -9.59
C LEU A 77 -7.69 -5.32 -10.55
N ASP A 78 -8.88 -5.35 -11.16
CA ASP A 78 -9.26 -6.41 -12.09
C ASP A 78 -8.41 -6.33 -13.35
N LEU A 79 -8.12 -5.10 -13.79
CA LEU A 79 -7.20 -4.86 -14.89
C LEU A 79 -5.79 -5.34 -14.53
N MET A 80 -5.26 -4.93 -13.37
CA MET A 80 -3.92 -5.34 -12.95
C MET A 80 -3.82 -6.85 -12.78
N ALA A 81 -4.82 -7.53 -12.19
CA ALA A 81 -4.82 -8.98 -12.05
C ALA A 81 -4.69 -9.71 -13.40
N ARG A 82 -5.38 -9.21 -14.44
CA ARG A 82 -5.27 -9.77 -15.81
C ARG A 82 -3.86 -9.65 -16.40
N TYR A 83 -3.13 -8.60 -16.07
CA TYR A 83 -1.77 -8.35 -16.57
C TYR A 83 -0.66 -8.81 -15.61
N ALA A 84 -0.97 -9.07 -14.34
CA ALA A 84 -0.04 -9.52 -13.30
C ALA A 84 -0.02 -11.05 -13.12
N GLY A 85 -0.44 -11.81 -14.13
CA GLY A 85 -0.42 -13.28 -14.09
C GLY A 85 -1.50 -13.92 -13.21
N GLY A 86 -2.55 -13.18 -12.84
CA GLY A 86 -3.74 -13.70 -12.17
C GLY A 86 -3.62 -13.94 -10.66
N SER A 87 -2.53 -13.52 -10.01
CA SER A 87 -2.43 -13.59 -8.54
C SER A 87 -2.96 -12.33 -7.87
N ASP A 88 -3.91 -12.53 -6.95
CA ASP A 88 -4.45 -11.48 -6.09
C ASP A 88 -3.49 -11.13 -4.94
N ASP A 89 -2.47 -11.94 -4.64
CA ASP A 89 -1.57 -11.72 -3.50
C ASP A 89 -0.73 -10.45 -3.66
N VAL A 90 -0.45 -10.07 -4.91
CA VAL A 90 0.33 -8.89 -5.28
C VAL A 90 -0.28 -7.59 -4.76
N ARG A 91 -1.59 -7.55 -4.43
CA ARG A 91 -2.23 -6.33 -3.91
C ARG A 91 -2.12 -6.17 -2.39
N PHE A 92 -1.53 -7.13 -1.69
CA PHE A 92 -1.41 -7.12 -0.23
C PHE A 92 0.04 -6.87 0.19
N CYS A 93 0.23 -5.90 1.10
CA CYS A 93 1.55 -5.66 1.68
C CYS A 93 1.72 -6.59 2.89
N PRO A 94 2.79 -7.42 2.95
CA PRO A 94 3.07 -8.29 4.09
C PRO A 94 3.35 -7.59 5.43
N ALA A 95 3.45 -6.25 5.45
CA ALA A 95 3.49 -5.45 6.68
C ALA A 95 2.10 -5.20 7.28
N ALA A 96 1.04 -5.36 6.49
CA ALA A 96 -0.35 -5.35 6.94
C ALA A 96 -0.88 -6.79 7.03
N SER A 97 -1.86 -7.01 7.90
CA SER A 97 -2.48 -8.32 8.09
C SER A 97 -3.95 -8.16 8.48
N GLY A 98 -4.81 -8.97 7.87
CA GLY A 98 -6.23 -8.98 8.19
C GLY A 98 -6.95 -7.66 7.88
N TYR A 99 -8.15 -7.53 8.42
CA TYR A 99 -9.05 -6.39 8.21
C TYR A 99 -9.42 -5.76 9.56
N LEU A 100 -9.84 -4.49 9.56
CA LEU A 100 -10.27 -3.80 10.79
C LEU A 100 -11.52 -4.42 11.44
N VAL A 101 -12.28 -5.20 10.68
CA VAL A 101 -13.46 -5.93 11.15
C VAL A 101 -13.26 -7.43 10.94
N SER A 102 -13.92 -8.25 11.76
CA SER A 102 -14.00 -9.69 11.55
C SER A 102 -14.69 -9.99 10.23
N ASP A 103 -14.08 -10.86 9.41
CA ASP A 103 -14.50 -11.27 8.05
C ASP A 103 -15.39 -10.23 7.33
N PRO A 104 -14.80 -9.34 6.51
CA PRO A 104 -15.52 -8.22 5.95
C PRO A 104 -16.68 -8.63 5.04
N ASP A 105 -16.69 -9.86 4.49
CA ASP A 105 -17.81 -10.38 3.69
C ASP A 105 -19.04 -10.75 4.52
N GLN A 106 -18.89 -11.02 5.82
CA GLN A 106 -20.02 -11.29 6.73
C GLN A 106 -20.58 -10.02 7.37
N THR A 107 -19.91 -8.89 7.21
CA THR A 107 -20.39 -7.61 7.71
C THR A 107 -21.42 -7.01 6.75
N THR A 108 -22.46 -6.35 7.28
CA THR A 108 -23.41 -5.58 6.46
C THR A 108 -22.79 -4.31 5.85
N GLN A 109 -21.50 -4.05 6.11
CA GLN A 109 -20.82 -2.87 5.58
C GLN A 109 -20.42 -3.10 4.12
N PRO A 110 -20.71 -2.15 3.22
CA PRO A 110 -20.33 -2.28 1.81
C PRO A 110 -18.81 -2.23 1.60
N GLN A 111 -18.07 -1.67 2.55
CA GLN A 111 -16.65 -1.39 2.41
C GLN A 111 -15.98 -1.26 3.79
N VAL A 112 -14.68 -1.60 3.86
CA VAL A 112 -13.87 -1.53 5.07
C VAL A 112 -12.58 -0.78 4.76
N TRP A 113 -12.28 0.23 5.57
CA TRP A 113 -11.05 1.01 5.43
C TRP A 113 -9.85 0.24 5.98
N GLY A 114 -8.69 0.49 5.38
CA GLY A 114 -7.43 -0.03 5.87
C GLY A 114 -6.88 0.80 7.02
N SER A 115 -5.71 0.40 7.49
CA SER A 115 -4.89 1.20 8.40
C SER A 115 -3.40 0.89 8.19
N ARG A 116 -2.56 1.38 9.12
CA ARG A 116 -1.16 0.96 9.24
C ARG A 116 -1.00 -0.56 9.21
N ARG A 117 -1.87 -1.27 9.95
CA ARG A 117 -1.73 -2.72 10.22
C ARG A 117 -2.73 -3.60 9.49
N HIS A 118 -3.75 -3.02 8.86
CA HIS A 118 -4.85 -3.79 8.26
C HIS A 118 -5.07 -3.39 6.81
N HIS A 119 -5.49 -4.37 6.01
CA HIS A 119 -5.91 -4.20 4.63
C HIS A 119 -7.27 -3.48 4.57
N TRP A 120 -7.54 -2.82 3.46
CA TRP A 120 -8.88 -2.36 3.10
C TRP A 120 -9.65 -3.47 2.37
N TRP A 121 -10.98 -3.37 2.36
CA TRP A 121 -11.89 -4.30 1.67
C TRP A 121 -13.04 -3.56 0.98
N LEU A 122 -13.45 -4.06 -0.17
CA LEU A 122 -14.60 -3.61 -0.94
C LEU A 122 -15.49 -4.82 -1.19
N ASN A 123 -16.73 -4.76 -0.72
CA ASN A 123 -17.72 -5.79 -1.02
C ASN A 123 -18.20 -5.66 -2.47
N ARG A 124 -18.61 -6.79 -3.05
CA ARG A 124 -19.32 -6.85 -4.32
C ARG A 124 -20.51 -5.87 -4.30
N ASN A 125 -20.69 -5.13 -5.40
CA ASN A 125 -21.71 -4.08 -5.61
C ASN A 125 -21.38 -2.67 -5.08
N THR A 126 -20.23 -2.44 -4.44
CA THR A 126 -19.83 -1.07 -4.06
C THR A 126 -19.10 -0.37 -5.21
N TYR A 127 -18.03 -0.98 -5.72
CA TYR A 127 -17.21 -0.48 -6.84
C TYR A 127 -16.77 -1.58 -7.81
N THR A 128 -17.22 -2.81 -7.58
CA THR A 128 -16.79 -4.00 -8.32
C THR A 128 -18.02 -4.81 -8.74
N VAL A 129 -18.11 -5.09 -10.05
CA VAL A 129 -19.19 -5.91 -10.65
C VAL A 129 -18.94 -7.40 -10.41
N GLU A 130 -17.67 -7.80 -10.41
CA GLU A 130 -17.27 -9.20 -10.56
C GLU A 130 -17.12 -9.92 -9.21
N ALA A 131 -16.47 -9.31 -8.20
CA ALA A 131 -16.37 -9.88 -6.86
C ALA A 131 -15.82 -8.90 -5.81
N SER A 132 -15.92 -9.27 -4.52
CA SER A 132 -15.26 -8.55 -3.41
C SER A 132 -13.75 -8.47 -3.61
N ARG A 133 -13.12 -7.41 -3.12
CA ARG A 133 -11.68 -7.16 -3.28
C ARG A 133 -11.08 -6.60 -1.99
N GLY A 134 -9.89 -7.07 -1.64
CA GLY A 134 -9.08 -6.49 -0.58
C GLY A 134 -7.78 -5.93 -1.12
N GLY A 135 -7.09 -5.11 -0.33
CA GLY A 135 -5.75 -4.69 -0.67
C GLY A 135 -5.08 -3.84 0.40
N SER A 136 -3.80 -3.56 0.18
CA SER A 136 -3.02 -2.62 0.99
C SER A 136 -2.54 -1.41 0.20
N TYR A 137 -2.73 -1.45 -1.12
CA TYR A 137 -2.25 -0.43 -2.03
C TYR A 137 -3.41 0.36 -2.63
N GLY A 138 -3.14 1.56 -3.09
CA GLY A 138 -4.11 2.41 -3.75
C GLY A 138 -3.54 2.98 -5.05
N ALA A 139 -4.39 3.05 -6.08
CA ALA A 139 -4.02 3.70 -7.33
C ALA A 139 -4.06 5.24 -7.20
N ASN A 140 -3.13 5.91 -7.87
CA ASN A 140 -3.24 7.34 -8.13
C ASN A 140 -4.33 7.58 -9.18
N SER A 141 -5.51 8.02 -8.75
CA SER A 141 -6.66 8.18 -9.63
C SER A 141 -6.51 9.33 -10.63
N TRP A 142 -5.53 10.22 -10.45
CA TRP A 142 -5.23 11.26 -11.44
C TRP A 142 -4.64 10.71 -12.73
N LEU A 143 -4.15 9.46 -12.72
CA LEU A 143 -3.75 8.78 -13.95
C LEU A 143 -4.94 8.24 -14.73
N HIS A 144 -6.17 8.22 -14.19
CA HIS A 144 -7.28 7.64 -14.96
C HIS A 144 -7.59 8.45 -16.23
N SER A 145 -7.91 7.74 -17.33
CA SER A 145 -8.24 8.37 -18.62
C SER A 145 -9.59 9.09 -18.64
N THR A 146 -10.44 8.83 -17.63
CA THR A 146 -11.74 9.47 -17.42
C THR A 146 -11.82 10.12 -16.04
N SER A 147 -12.68 11.13 -15.92
CA SER A 147 -12.98 11.78 -14.63
C SER A 147 -13.75 10.81 -13.73
N GLY A 148 -13.49 10.91 -12.43
CA GLY A 148 -14.25 10.18 -11.42
C GLY A 148 -14.51 11.06 -10.21
N TRP A 149 -15.64 10.87 -9.54
CA TRP A 149 -15.93 11.52 -8.25
C TRP A 149 -15.89 13.05 -8.32
N GLY A 150 -16.27 13.62 -9.47
CA GLY A 150 -16.23 15.06 -9.72
C GLY A 150 -14.82 15.62 -9.89
N SER A 151 -13.80 14.79 -10.12
CA SER A 151 -12.43 15.23 -10.37
C SER A 151 -12.34 16.06 -11.66
N PRO A 152 -11.67 17.23 -11.66
CA PRO A 152 -11.48 18.01 -12.88
C PRO A 152 -10.61 17.27 -13.88
N ILE A 153 -11.16 16.91 -15.05
CA ILE A 153 -10.44 16.13 -16.08
C ILE A 153 -9.14 16.80 -16.56
N ALA A 154 -9.05 18.14 -16.46
CA ALA A 154 -7.86 18.90 -16.84
C ALA A 154 -6.63 18.56 -15.99
N LEU A 155 -6.81 18.09 -14.75
CA LEU A 155 -5.71 17.72 -13.86
C LEU A 155 -5.18 16.30 -14.12
N HIS A 156 -5.91 15.48 -14.89
CA HIS A 156 -5.55 14.08 -15.11
C HIS A 156 -4.40 13.93 -16.10
N PHE A 157 -3.51 12.96 -15.85
CA PHE A 157 -2.61 12.37 -16.83
C PHE A 157 -3.35 11.21 -17.51
N ARG A 158 -4.11 11.50 -18.56
CA ARG A 158 -5.00 10.55 -19.25
C ARG A 158 -4.23 9.61 -20.18
N HIS A 159 -3.06 10.06 -20.64
CA HIS A 159 -2.18 9.31 -21.51
C HIS A 159 -0.75 9.33 -20.96
N VAL A 160 0.00 8.24 -21.11
CA VAL A 160 1.38 8.10 -20.58
C VAL A 160 2.31 9.22 -21.02
N GLY A 161 2.13 9.71 -22.24
CA GLY A 161 2.90 10.85 -22.79
C GLY A 161 2.60 12.21 -22.15
N GLU A 162 1.57 12.32 -21.32
CA GLU A 162 1.26 13.53 -20.55
C GLU A 162 2.03 13.58 -19.22
N VAL A 163 2.58 12.45 -18.77
CA VAL A 163 3.40 12.36 -17.56
C VAL A 163 4.75 13.02 -17.82
N SER A 164 4.95 14.21 -17.25
CA SER A 164 6.17 15.01 -17.46
C SER A 164 7.34 14.58 -16.57
N GLN A 165 7.08 13.93 -15.43
CA GLN A 165 8.08 13.55 -14.44
C GLN A 165 7.86 12.10 -13.96
N GLY A 166 8.09 11.13 -14.85
CA GLY A 166 7.89 9.70 -14.57
C GLY A 166 8.43 9.20 -13.22
N PRO A 167 9.69 9.52 -12.84
CA PRO A 167 10.28 9.09 -11.56
C PRO A 167 9.65 9.72 -10.30
N LEU A 168 8.82 10.76 -10.45
CA LEU A 168 8.15 11.46 -9.36
C LEU A 168 6.63 11.33 -9.41
N THR A 169 6.08 10.72 -10.46
CA THR A 169 4.64 10.49 -10.61
C THR A 169 4.27 9.08 -10.14
N PRO A 170 3.66 8.94 -8.95
CA PRO A 170 3.25 7.64 -8.45
C PRO A 170 2.09 7.08 -9.26
N VAL A 171 2.15 5.79 -9.58
CA VAL A 171 1.07 5.00 -10.19
C VAL A 171 0.26 4.30 -9.11
N VAL A 172 0.96 3.69 -8.15
CA VAL A 172 0.39 2.94 -7.05
C VAL A 172 1.23 3.17 -5.80
N THR A 173 0.58 3.25 -4.65
CA THR A 173 1.25 3.46 -3.36
C THR A 173 0.66 2.57 -2.29
N ASP A 174 1.32 2.45 -1.15
CA ASP A 174 0.58 2.11 0.08
C ASP A 174 -0.59 3.05 0.27
N SER A 175 -1.71 2.47 0.70
CA SER A 175 -2.90 3.24 1.00
C SER A 175 -3.78 2.52 2.02
N VAL A 176 -4.64 3.28 2.69
CA VAL A 176 -5.77 2.75 3.46
C VAL A 176 -7.04 2.59 2.62
N TRP A 177 -6.98 2.93 1.33
CA TRP A 177 -8.08 2.79 0.41
C TRP A 177 -7.59 2.33 -0.96
N HIS A 178 -8.49 1.82 -1.80
CA HIS A 178 -8.13 1.32 -3.13
C HIS A 178 -7.63 2.39 -4.10
N ASN A 179 -7.88 3.67 -3.81
CA ASN A 179 -7.47 4.78 -4.66
C ASN A 179 -7.49 6.12 -3.91
N GLY A 180 -6.97 7.16 -4.55
CA GLY A 180 -7.10 8.53 -4.08
C GLY A 180 -6.87 9.56 -5.17
N PHE A 181 -7.32 10.78 -4.91
CA PHE A 181 -6.99 11.98 -5.68
C PHE A 181 -6.21 12.97 -4.80
N PRO A 182 -4.97 12.67 -4.35
CA PRO A 182 -4.22 13.57 -3.50
C PRO A 182 -4.02 14.93 -4.17
N ARG A 183 -4.20 16.01 -3.42
CA ARG A 183 -4.01 17.38 -3.89
C ARG A 183 -2.88 18.06 -3.13
N ASP A 184 -2.27 19.04 -3.76
CA ASP A 184 -1.30 19.93 -3.13
C ASP A 184 -1.94 20.76 -2.01
N SER A 185 -3.24 21.05 -2.13
CA SER A 185 -4.06 21.70 -1.09
C SER A 185 -4.45 20.80 0.08
N ASP A 186 -4.23 19.48 -0.01
CA ASP A 186 -4.49 18.59 1.12
C ASP A 186 -3.53 18.92 2.26
N THR A 187 -4.01 18.83 3.50
CA THR A 187 -3.18 19.05 4.69
C THR A 187 -2.79 17.72 5.31
N PRO A 188 -1.64 17.63 6.01
CA PRO A 188 -1.30 16.49 6.83
C PRO A 188 -2.46 16.12 7.74
N SER A 189 -2.78 14.83 7.76
CA SER A 189 -3.85 14.34 8.60
C SER A 189 -3.48 14.52 10.07
N THR A 190 -4.43 14.99 10.89
CA THR A 190 -4.23 15.16 12.34
C THR A 190 -4.08 13.84 13.08
N VAL A 191 -4.53 12.75 12.46
CA VAL A 191 -4.49 11.39 12.99
C VAL A 191 -3.95 10.44 11.93
N GLU A 192 -3.31 9.34 12.33
CA GLU A 192 -2.98 8.30 11.38
C GLU A 192 -4.28 7.67 10.84
N ALA A 193 -4.29 7.34 9.54
CA ALA A 193 -5.44 6.77 8.86
C ALA A 193 -5.94 5.47 9.54
N TYR A 194 -7.15 5.53 10.11
CA TYR A 194 -7.77 4.41 10.82
C TYR A 194 -9.29 4.41 10.64
N GLY A 195 -9.82 3.39 9.97
CA GLY A 195 -11.27 3.12 9.95
C GLY A 195 -12.13 4.11 9.15
N GLY A 196 -11.53 5.01 8.37
CA GLY A 196 -12.26 5.99 7.58
C GLY A 196 -11.35 6.89 6.74
N GLN A 197 -11.97 7.77 5.95
CA GLN A 197 -11.29 8.85 5.25
C GLN A 197 -10.53 9.71 6.28
N PRO A 198 -9.19 9.80 6.19
CA PRO A 198 -8.44 10.63 7.10
C PRO A 198 -8.77 12.12 6.86
N PRO A 199 -8.81 12.95 7.92
CA PRO A 199 -8.99 14.39 7.76
C PRO A 199 -7.81 14.99 6.99
N GLY A 200 -8.03 16.16 6.39
CA GLY A 200 -7.00 16.85 5.59
C GLY A 200 -6.99 16.50 4.11
N GLY A 201 -7.91 15.66 3.63
CA GLY A 201 -8.07 15.37 2.20
C GLY A 201 -7.56 13.99 1.80
N MET A 202 -7.42 13.77 0.49
CA MET A 202 -7.16 12.42 -0.03
C MET A 202 -5.69 12.00 0.07
N MET A 203 -4.76 12.94 0.25
CA MET A 203 -3.37 12.62 0.61
C MET A 203 -3.30 11.78 1.89
N GLY A 204 -4.21 12.01 2.84
CA GLY A 204 -4.31 11.20 4.06
C GLY A 204 -4.53 9.71 3.79
N ARG A 205 -5.14 9.33 2.66
CA ARG A 205 -5.30 7.91 2.28
C ARG A 205 -3.96 7.23 2.00
N VAL A 206 -2.99 7.99 1.54
CA VAL A 206 -1.65 7.53 1.17
C VAL A 206 -0.66 7.74 2.31
N ALA A 207 -0.87 8.76 3.14
CA ALA A 207 -0.03 9.05 4.30
C ALA A 207 -0.25 8.05 5.46
N VAL A 208 0.11 6.78 5.22
CA VAL A 208 0.01 5.67 6.17
C VAL A 208 1.41 5.25 6.63
N ASN A 209 1.64 5.17 7.94
CA ASN A 209 2.96 4.82 8.50
C ASN A 209 3.20 3.30 8.49
N ARG A 210 2.99 2.64 7.35
CA ARG A 210 3.13 1.17 7.25
C ARG A 210 4.58 0.73 7.27
N HIS A 211 5.50 1.57 6.77
CA HIS A 211 6.93 1.26 6.62
C HIS A 211 7.84 2.22 7.37
N ARG A 212 7.47 2.55 8.62
CA ARG A 212 8.35 3.24 9.59
C ARG A 212 8.83 4.59 9.07
N GLY A 213 7.90 5.55 9.08
CA GLY A 213 8.04 6.86 8.48
C GLY A 213 7.96 6.90 6.97
N ALA A 214 7.51 5.82 6.34
CA ALA A 214 7.42 5.76 4.89
C ALA A 214 6.30 4.87 4.39
N ILE A 215 6.08 5.02 3.09
CA ILE A 215 5.35 4.11 2.22
C ILE A 215 6.28 3.53 1.16
N HIS A 216 5.83 2.49 0.48
CA HIS A 216 6.34 2.10 -0.81
C HIS A 216 5.44 2.63 -1.92
N ALA A 217 6.05 3.09 -3.00
CA ALA A 217 5.38 3.60 -4.17
C ALA A 217 6.02 3.03 -5.45
N GLY A 218 5.17 2.72 -6.42
CA GLY A 218 5.55 2.42 -7.79
C GLY A 218 5.28 3.63 -8.68
N PHE A 219 6.20 3.93 -9.60
CA PHE A 219 6.25 5.16 -10.36
C PHE A 219 6.02 4.94 -11.86
N ALA A 220 5.65 6.02 -12.56
CA ALA A 220 5.31 5.98 -13.98
C ALA A 220 6.51 5.66 -14.90
N ASP A 221 7.74 5.79 -14.41
CA ASP A 221 8.95 5.34 -15.11
C ASP A 221 9.23 3.83 -14.98
N GLY A 222 8.41 3.09 -14.23
CA GLY A 222 8.61 1.66 -13.97
C GLY A 222 9.31 1.35 -12.65
N SER A 223 9.88 2.36 -11.98
CA SER A 223 10.61 2.15 -10.73
C SER A 223 9.67 1.93 -9.55
N SER A 224 10.20 1.34 -8.47
CA SER A 224 9.50 1.23 -7.19
C SER A 224 10.48 1.53 -6.06
N THR A 225 10.10 2.44 -5.16
CA THR A 225 10.97 2.88 -4.08
C THR A 225 10.20 3.19 -2.80
N ARG A 226 10.94 3.28 -1.70
CA ARG A 226 10.46 3.77 -0.41
C ARG A 226 10.40 5.30 -0.46
N VAL A 227 9.26 5.86 -0.10
CA VAL A 227 9.03 7.31 0.00
C VAL A 227 8.69 7.65 1.44
N GLU A 228 9.48 8.52 2.04
CA GLU A 228 9.22 9.01 3.39
C GLU A 228 7.97 9.87 3.40
N LEU A 229 7.17 9.76 4.47
CA LEU A 229 5.89 10.45 4.58
C LEU A 229 6.04 11.96 4.41
N ILE A 230 7.12 12.52 4.97
CA ILE A 230 7.44 13.95 4.90
C ILE A 230 7.68 14.46 3.47
N HIS A 231 7.99 13.56 2.53
CA HIS A 231 8.26 13.88 1.12
C HIS A 231 7.04 13.61 0.20
N LEU A 232 5.87 13.24 0.73
CA LEU A 232 4.71 12.89 -0.10
C LEU A 232 4.18 14.04 -0.98
N TRP A 233 4.26 15.29 -0.49
CA TRP A 233 3.92 16.47 -1.29
C TRP A 233 5.07 16.92 -2.21
N GLY A 234 6.22 16.24 -2.16
CA GLY A 234 7.30 16.38 -3.14
C GLY A 234 7.08 15.55 -4.41
N LEU A 235 6.03 14.72 -4.45
CA LEU A 235 5.67 13.92 -5.63
C LEU A 235 4.75 14.69 -6.58
N VAL A 236 4.69 14.25 -7.84
CA VAL A 236 3.84 14.84 -8.88
C VAL A 236 2.60 13.97 -9.07
N TRP A 237 1.56 14.22 -8.25
CA TRP A 237 0.33 13.42 -8.25
C TRP A 237 -0.57 13.70 -9.45
N HIS A 238 -0.68 14.96 -9.88
CA HIS A 238 -1.51 15.40 -11.00
C HIS A 238 -0.80 16.51 -11.80
N ARG A 239 -1.35 16.88 -12.96
CA ARG A 239 -0.69 17.78 -13.94
C ARG A 239 -0.22 19.11 -13.35
N ASP A 240 -1.06 19.71 -12.51
CA ASP A 240 -0.78 21.02 -11.90
C ASP A 240 -0.35 20.90 -10.42
N PHE A 241 0.19 19.75 -10.00
CA PHE A 241 0.53 19.54 -8.59
C PHE A 241 1.69 20.44 -8.17
N ARG A 242 1.47 21.28 -7.16
CA ARG A 242 2.50 22.17 -6.63
C ARG A 242 3.40 21.39 -5.68
N PHE A 243 4.68 21.37 -6.02
CA PHE A 243 5.72 20.74 -5.22
C PHE A 243 5.87 21.46 -3.87
N ILE A 244 5.71 20.71 -2.77
CA ILE A 244 6.01 21.18 -1.42
C ILE A 244 7.08 20.22 -0.85
N PRO A 245 8.32 20.68 -0.64
CA PRO A 245 9.47 19.81 -0.41
C PRO A 245 9.38 18.97 0.86
N LEU A 246 8.80 19.53 1.93
CA LEU A 246 8.75 18.89 3.22
C LEU A 246 7.49 19.32 3.96
N VAL A 247 6.84 18.35 4.58
CA VAL A 247 5.64 18.57 5.37
C VAL A 247 5.75 17.85 6.71
N GLU A 248 5.41 18.55 7.79
CA GLU A 248 5.39 17.98 9.14
C GLU A 248 4.05 17.33 9.44
N PHE A 249 4.11 16.20 10.14
CA PHE A 249 2.91 15.51 10.60
C PHE A 249 2.68 15.75 12.10
N PRO A 250 1.42 15.91 12.51
CA PRO A 250 1.05 16.20 13.90
C PRO A 250 1.02 14.96 14.82
N TRP A 251 1.40 13.78 14.32
CA TRP A 251 1.54 12.56 15.09
C TRP A 251 2.99 12.06 15.09
N PRO A 252 3.37 11.17 16.02
CA PRO A 252 4.70 10.57 16.01
C PRO A 252 4.87 9.63 14.81
N ILE A 253 5.96 9.84 14.08
CA ILE A 253 6.47 8.89 13.10
C ILE A 253 7.40 7.92 13.82
N ASP A 254 6.94 6.70 14.07
CA ASP A 254 7.85 5.66 14.59
C ASP A 254 8.76 5.10 13.48
N ASP A 255 10.05 4.91 13.79
CA ASP A 255 11.10 4.29 12.94
C ASP A 255 11.21 2.75 13.02
#